data_AF-A0A948BP70-F1
#
_entry.id   AF-A0A948BP70-F1
#
_cell.length_a   1.000
_cell.length_b   1.000
_cell.length_c   1.000
_cell.angle_alpha   90.00
_cell.angle_beta   90.00
_cell.angle_gamma   90.00
#
_symmetry.space_group_name_H-M   'P 1'
#
loop_
_entity.id
_entity.type
_entity.pdbx_description
1 polymer ?
#
loop_
_entity_poly.entity_id
_entity_poly.type
_entity_poly.pdbx_seq_one_letter_code
_entity_poly.pdbx_strand_id
1 'polypeptide(L)'
;MGEGTRIGHNVQILSHAKITIGKGCLIGGSSYISSSSHLFSDVNIPIAQQGFVAQEVGIGDDVWIGAHVTILSGVKIGRGSVIGAGAVVNKDIPQNSIAVGVPAKVIAKRGE
;
A
#
# COMPACT_ATOMS: atom_id res chain seq x y z
N MET A 1 12.26 -0.82 -7.64
CA MET A 1 11.25 0.03 -8.31
C MET A 1 11.39 -0.19 -9.81
N GLY A 2 10.29 -0.40 -10.52
CA GLY A 2 10.30 -0.59 -11.97
C GLY A 2 10.49 0.72 -12.74
N GLU A 3 10.93 0.58 -13.99
CA GLU A 3 11.12 1.67 -14.94
C GLU A 3 9.84 2.48 -15.17
N GLY A 4 9.97 3.80 -15.37
CA GLY A 4 8.85 4.69 -15.68
C GLY A 4 7.92 5.00 -14.51
N THR A 5 8.17 4.44 -13.31
CA THR A 5 7.40 4.76 -12.11
C THR A 5 7.71 6.16 -11.60
N ARG A 6 6.67 6.90 -11.21
CA ARG A 6 6.76 8.27 -10.68
C ARG A 6 6.16 8.36 -9.28
N ILE A 7 6.87 9.05 -8.40
CA ILE A 7 6.49 9.25 -7.00
C ILE A 7 6.23 10.74 -6.78
N GLY A 8 5.05 11.05 -6.25
CA GLY A 8 4.64 12.41 -5.92
C GLY A 8 5.37 12.97 -4.70
N HIS A 9 5.16 14.26 -4.46
CA HIS A 9 5.75 14.97 -3.32
C HIS A 9 5.35 14.34 -1.97
N ASN A 10 6.29 14.27 -1.01
CA ASN A 10 6.06 13.83 0.37
C ASN A 10 5.53 12.39 0.53
N VAL A 11 5.85 11.48 -0.39
CA VAL A 11 5.57 10.06 -0.19
C VAL A 11 6.55 9.48 0.82
N GLN A 12 6.02 8.74 1.79
CA GLN A 12 6.79 8.07 2.84
C GLN A 12 6.77 6.56 2.61
N ILE A 13 7.95 5.95 2.60
CA ILE A 13 8.12 4.50 2.40
C ILE A 13 8.93 3.94 3.56
N LEU A 14 8.29 3.17 4.44
CA LEU A 14 8.91 2.52 5.58
C LEU A 14 9.17 1.03 5.25
N SER A 15 10.43 0.71 4.94
CA SER A 15 10.82 -0.59 4.35
C SER A 15 11.58 -1.52 5.31
N HIS A 16 10.95 -1.94 6.41
CA HIS A 16 11.54 -2.96 7.32
C HIS A 16 11.56 -4.38 6.72
N ALA A 17 10.61 -4.69 5.84
CA ALA A 17 10.66 -5.80 4.88
C ALA A 17 10.62 -5.25 3.44
N LYS A 18 10.84 -6.12 2.45
CA LYS A 18 10.92 -5.73 1.03
C LYS A 18 9.62 -5.04 0.57
N ILE A 19 9.77 -3.89 -0.08
CA ILE A 19 8.69 -3.21 -0.79
C ILE A 19 9.02 -3.23 -2.28
N THR A 20 8.15 -3.87 -3.08
CA THR A 20 8.29 -3.93 -4.53
C THR A 20 7.27 -3.00 -5.18
N ILE A 21 7.74 -2.12 -6.07
CA ILE A 21 6.89 -1.28 -6.92
C ILE A 21 7.24 -1.60 -8.37
N GLY A 22 6.23 -1.98 -9.14
CA GLY A 22 6.32 -2.35 -10.55
C GLY A 22 6.71 -1.18 -11.46
N LYS A 23 6.60 -1.43 -12.77
CA LYS A 23 6.88 -0.47 -13.85
C LYS A 23 5.67 0.44 -14.09
N GLY A 24 5.93 1.66 -14.54
CA GLY A 24 4.89 2.60 -14.98
C GLY A 24 3.86 2.98 -13.90
N CYS A 25 4.19 2.83 -12.61
CA CYS A 25 3.27 3.19 -11.54
C CYS A 25 3.24 4.70 -11.32
N LEU A 26 2.10 5.21 -10.85
CA LEU A 26 1.94 6.60 -10.40
C LEU A 26 1.55 6.60 -8.94
N ILE A 27 2.40 7.16 -8.08
CA ILE A 27 2.13 7.28 -6.64
C ILE A 27 1.82 8.73 -6.30
N GLY A 28 0.57 9.00 -5.92
CA GLY A 28 0.10 10.31 -5.52
C GLY A 28 0.82 10.80 -4.26
N GLY A 29 0.99 12.13 -4.19
CA GLY A 29 1.72 12.77 -3.10
C GLY A 29 1.13 12.48 -1.72
N SER A 30 1.97 12.57 -0.70
CA SER A 30 1.62 12.34 0.71
C SER A 30 1.07 10.94 1.00
N SER A 31 1.33 9.97 0.13
CA SER A 31 1.00 8.56 0.40
C SER A 31 2.01 7.94 1.36
N TYR A 32 1.55 6.98 2.16
CA TYR A 32 2.35 6.23 3.12
C TYR A 32 2.32 4.74 2.78
N ILE A 33 3.49 4.13 2.65
CA ILE A 33 3.64 2.69 2.35
C ILE A 33 4.51 2.09 3.44
N SER A 34 4.00 1.14 4.21
CA SER A 34 4.77 0.47 5.27
C SER A 34 4.80 -1.03 5.08
N SER A 35 5.99 -1.62 5.24
CA SER A 35 6.18 -3.06 5.35
C SER A 35 6.30 -3.55 6.79
N SER A 36 5.85 -2.76 7.78
CA SER A 36 5.81 -3.19 9.19
C SER A 36 4.61 -2.67 9.98
N SER A 37 4.31 -3.36 11.08
CA SER A 37 3.35 -2.95 12.11
C SER A 37 3.86 -3.37 13.49
N HIS A 38 3.62 -2.55 14.51
CA HIS A 38 3.89 -2.95 15.89
C HIS A 38 3.04 -4.15 16.32
N LEU A 39 3.60 -4.99 17.19
CA LEU A 39 2.86 -6.02 17.90
C LEU A 39 2.11 -5.36 19.07
N PHE A 40 0.89 -5.83 19.34
CA PHE A 40 0.00 -5.25 20.36
C PHE A 40 -0.88 -6.31 21.04
N SER A 41 -0.59 -7.60 20.83
CA SER A 41 -1.44 -8.69 21.30
C SER A 41 -1.30 -8.99 22.78
N ASP A 42 -0.15 -8.67 23.40
CA ASP A 42 0.05 -8.86 24.84
C ASP A 42 -0.37 -7.60 25.60
N VAL A 43 -1.43 -7.70 26.40
CA VAL A 43 -1.96 -6.56 27.16
C VAL A 43 -1.14 -6.23 28.42
N ASN A 44 -0.19 -7.07 28.83
CA ASN A 44 0.63 -6.86 30.02
C ASN A 44 1.98 -6.19 29.72
N ILE A 45 2.36 -6.06 28.46
CA ILE A 45 3.62 -5.44 28.01
C ILE A 45 3.27 -4.16 27.25
N PRO A 46 3.88 -2.99 27.54
CA PRO A 46 3.66 -1.78 26.75
C PRO A 46 3.95 -2.03 25.26
N ILE A 47 3.14 -1.50 24.34
CA ILE A 47 3.31 -1.69 22.87
C ILE A 47 4.74 -1.39 22.41
N ALA A 48 5.37 -0.34 22.96
CA ALA A 48 6.75 0.05 22.65
C ALA A 48 7.81 -1.04 22.97
N GLN A 49 7.47 -2.01 23.81
CA GLN A 49 8.35 -3.13 24.22
C GLN A 49 7.96 -4.46 23.56
N GLN A 50 6.84 -4.51 22.82
CA GLN A 50 6.37 -5.74 22.17
C GLN A 50 7.04 -6.01 20.81
N GLY A 51 7.81 -5.06 20.28
CA GLY A 51 8.46 -5.19 18.96
C GLY A 51 7.50 -4.93 17.79
N PHE A 52 7.83 -5.49 16.62
CA PHE A 52 7.07 -5.32 15.38
C PHE A 52 7.16 -6.56 14.49
N VAL A 53 6.18 -6.71 13.61
CA VAL A 53 6.20 -7.66 12.49
C VAL A 53 6.50 -6.90 11.20
N ALA A 54 7.32 -7.48 10.33
CA ALA A 54 7.57 -6.96 9.00
C ALA A 54 7.11 -7.96 7.94
N GLN A 55 6.32 -7.50 6.97
CA GLN A 55 5.78 -8.30 5.87
C GLN A 55 5.94 -7.54 4.56
N GLU A 56 6.29 -8.26 3.49
CA GLU A 56 6.52 -7.67 2.18
C GLU A 56 5.28 -6.95 1.65
N VAL A 57 5.49 -5.84 0.95
CA VAL A 57 4.44 -5.14 0.20
C VAL A 57 4.76 -5.23 -1.28
N GLY A 58 3.76 -5.61 -2.08
CA GLY A 58 3.89 -5.76 -3.52
C GLY A 58 2.93 -4.86 -4.27
N ILE A 59 3.44 -3.95 -5.10
CA ILE A 59 2.66 -3.14 -6.03
C ILE A 59 3.04 -3.57 -7.45
N GLY A 60 2.09 -4.13 -8.18
CA GLY A 60 2.27 -4.59 -9.56
C GLY A 60 2.51 -3.45 -10.56
N ASP A 61 2.71 -3.80 -11.82
CA ASP A 61 2.91 -2.81 -12.90
C ASP A 61 1.64 -1.99 -13.18
N ASP A 62 1.79 -0.79 -13.75
CA ASP A 62 0.68 0.08 -14.19
C ASP A 62 -0.37 0.35 -13.08
N VAL A 63 0.08 0.48 -11.83
CA VAL A 63 -0.81 0.83 -10.71
C VAL A 63 -0.83 2.34 -10.52
N TRP A 64 -2.04 2.90 -10.39
CA TRP A 64 -2.23 4.27 -9.95
C TRP A 64 -2.67 4.31 -8.49
N ILE A 65 -1.83 4.89 -7.63
CA ILE A 65 -2.14 5.21 -6.24
C ILE A 65 -2.51 6.69 -6.16
N GLY A 66 -3.72 7.00 -5.71
CA GLY A 66 -4.18 8.37 -5.48
C GLY A 66 -3.37 9.10 -4.40
N ALA A 67 -3.60 10.41 -4.23
CA ALA A 67 -2.95 11.16 -3.17
C ALA A 67 -3.41 10.70 -1.77
N HIS A 68 -2.56 10.83 -0.77
CA HIS A 68 -2.87 10.50 0.63
C HIS A 68 -3.34 9.06 0.86
N VAL A 69 -2.88 8.10 0.05
CA VAL A 69 -3.20 6.68 0.26
C VAL A 69 -2.27 6.08 1.30
N THR A 70 -2.81 5.23 2.18
CA THR A 70 -2.05 4.42 3.14
C THR A 70 -2.07 2.96 2.69
N ILE A 71 -0.90 2.34 2.50
CA ILE A 71 -0.74 0.92 2.19
C ILE A 71 -0.09 0.22 3.38
N LEU A 72 -0.80 -0.75 3.96
CA LEU A 72 -0.36 -1.48 5.14
C LEU A 72 0.54 -2.68 4.80
N SER A 73 1.28 -3.13 5.81
CA SER A 73 2.21 -4.26 5.72
C SER A 73 1.51 -5.53 5.25
N GLY A 74 2.18 -6.30 4.38
CA GLY A 74 1.70 -7.58 3.88
C GLY A 74 0.78 -7.50 2.66
N VAL A 75 0.42 -6.29 2.20
CA VAL A 75 -0.53 -6.10 1.10
C VAL A 75 0.12 -6.32 -0.27
N LYS A 76 -0.62 -6.98 -1.17
CA LYS A 76 -0.36 -7.07 -2.60
C LYS A 76 -1.42 -6.34 -3.41
N ILE A 77 -1.00 -5.38 -4.25
CA ILE A 77 -1.84 -4.66 -5.20
C ILE A 77 -1.53 -5.17 -6.60
N GLY A 78 -2.52 -5.79 -7.24
CA GLY A 78 -2.39 -6.38 -8.57
C GLY A 78 -2.18 -5.34 -9.67
N ARG A 79 -1.50 -5.77 -10.75
CA ARG A 79 -1.22 -4.97 -11.95
C ARG A 79 -2.48 -4.24 -12.45
N GLY A 80 -2.30 -3.01 -12.93
CA GLY A 80 -3.37 -2.25 -13.59
C GLY A 80 -4.41 -1.65 -12.62
N SER A 81 -4.25 -1.83 -11.31
CA SER A 81 -5.25 -1.36 -10.34
C SER A 81 -5.18 0.14 -10.08
N VAL A 82 -6.31 0.72 -9.68
CA VAL A 82 -6.47 2.11 -9.26
C VAL A 82 -6.88 2.14 -7.80
N ILE A 83 -6.12 2.87 -6.98
CA ILE A 83 -6.45 3.12 -5.58
C ILE A 83 -6.87 4.57 -5.44
N GLY A 84 -8.13 4.82 -5.06
CA GLY A 84 -8.65 6.17 -4.89
C GLY A 84 -7.93 6.95 -3.80
N ALA A 85 -7.89 8.28 -3.94
CA ALA A 85 -7.25 9.16 -2.97
C ALA A 85 -7.82 8.96 -1.55
N GLY A 86 -6.96 9.06 -0.54
CA GLY A 86 -7.33 8.89 0.87
C GLY A 86 -7.64 7.46 1.32
N ALA A 87 -7.50 6.45 0.45
CA ALA A 87 -7.82 5.07 0.81
C ALA A 87 -6.81 4.46 1.80
N VAL A 88 -7.28 3.55 2.65
CA VAL A 88 -6.44 2.72 3.53
C VAL A 88 -6.51 1.27 3.06
N VAL A 89 -5.46 0.82 2.39
CA VAL A 89 -5.35 -0.53 1.83
C VAL A 89 -4.81 -1.47 2.91
N ASN A 90 -5.70 -2.29 3.46
CA ASN A 90 -5.39 -3.26 4.52
C ASN A 90 -5.57 -4.72 4.10
N LYS A 91 -5.88 -4.97 2.82
CA LYS A 91 -6.03 -6.29 2.21
C LYS A 91 -5.56 -6.23 0.77
N ASP A 92 -5.23 -7.39 0.20
CA ASP A 92 -4.84 -7.51 -1.20
C ASP A 92 -5.91 -6.95 -2.14
N ILE A 93 -5.45 -6.29 -3.19
CA ILE A 93 -6.29 -5.73 -4.26
C ILE A 93 -6.04 -6.55 -5.53
N PRO A 94 -7.07 -7.21 -6.10
CA PRO A 94 -6.92 -7.98 -7.34
C PRO A 94 -6.50 -7.10 -8.51
N GLN A 95 -5.87 -7.70 -9.52
CA GLN A 95 -5.48 -6.99 -10.75
C GLN A 95 -6.66 -6.27 -11.43
N ASN A 96 -6.36 -5.16 -12.09
CA ASN A 96 -7.33 -4.32 -12.80
C ASN A 96 -8.52 -3.89 -11.93
N SER A 97 -8.35 -3.72 -10.61
CA SER A 97 -9.45 -3.28 -9.72
C SER A 97 -9.41 -1.78 -9.50
N ILE A 98 -10.58 -1.19 -9.26
CA ILE A 98 -10.71 0.17 -8.71
C ILE A 98 -11.13 0.01 -7.25
N ALA A 99 -10.28 0.43 -6.31
CA ALA A 99 -10.53 0.32 -4.88
C ALA A 99 -10.48 1.67 -4.16
N VAL A 100 -11.44 1.93 -3.26
CA VAL A 100 -11.59 3.21 -2.56
C VAL A 100 -11.98 3.02 -1.09
N GLY A 101 -11.78 4.04 -0.26
CA GLY A 101 -12.32 4.12 1.09
C GLY A 101 -11.40 3.64 2.21
N VAL A 102 -11.93 3.68 3.44
CA VAL A 102 -11.26 3.30 4.68
C VAL A 102 -12.18 2.35 5.47
N PRO A 103 -11.93 1.03 5.46
CA PRO A 103 -10.89 0.34 4.69
C PRO A 103 -11.20 0.31 3.18
N ALA A 104 -10.16 0.19 2.35
CA ALA A 104 -10.30 0.14 0.91
C ALA A 104 -11.15 -1.07 0.48
N LYS A 105 -12.12 -0.84 -0.41
CA LYS A 105 -12.98 -1.86 -1.02
C LYS A 105 -12.91 -1.72 -2.53
N VAL A 106 -12.85 -2.87 -3.22
CA VAL A 106 -13.03 -2.92 -4.67
C VAL A 106 -14.47 -2.55 -4.99
N ILE A 107 -14.66 -1.54 -5.83
CA ILE A 107 -15.98 -1.03 -6.23
C ILE A 107 -16.29 -1.29 -7.71
N ALA A 108 -15.26 -1.50 -8.52
CA ALA A 108 -15.38 -1.72 -9.94
C ALA A 108 -14.12 -2.40 -10.48
N LYS A 109 -14.21 -2.90 -11.71
CA LYS A 109 -13.07 -3.38 -12.47
C LYS A 109 -12.69 -2.31 -13.50
N ARG A 110 -11.40 -2.02 -13.62
CA ARG A 110 -10.87 -1.07 -14.60
C ARG A 110 -11.01 -1.65 -16.00
N GLY A 111 -11.65 -0.90 -16.89
CA GLY A 111 -11.87 -1.30 -18.29
C GLY A 111 -13.18 -2.03 -18.53
N GLU A 112 -14.05 -2.11 -17.52
CA GLU A 112 -15.48 -2.48 -17.62
C GLU A 112 -16.33 -1.27 -17.22
#